data_AF-A0A432QJ65-F1
#
_entry.id   AF-A0A432QJ65-F1
#
_cell.length_a   1.000
_cell.length_b   1.000
_cell.length_c   1.000
_cell.angle_alpha   90.00
_cell.angle_beta   90.00
_cell.angle_gamma   90.00
#
_symmetry.space_group_name_H-M   'P 1'
#
loop_
_entity.id
_entity.type
_entity.pdbx_description
1 polymer ?
#
loop_
_entity_poly.entity_id
_entity_poly.type
_entity_poly.pdbx_seq_one_letter_code
_entity_poly.pdbx_strand_id
1 'polypeptide(L)'
;MEQNIVFLLWHQLGWPLLRLLIFISLGLLVANFIEALNWTRKMAVVARPLTRFGHLSPVTGAAFSMAFFSGVSANTMLAEAYEKKEIQKKELILSNLFNSLPTYFLHLPTTFFITAPLIKGAAIIYIGL
;
A
#
# COMPACT_ATOMS: atom_id res chain seq x y z
N MET A 1 -14.68 -28.43 37.57
CA MET A 1 -15.15 -28.18 36.19
C MET A 1 -14.61 -26.83 35.68
N GLU A 2 -14.68 -25.76 36.47
CA GLU A 2 -14.12 -24.41 36.19
C GLU A 2 -12.64 -24.36 35.77
N GLN A 3 -11.73 -25.07 36.46
CA GLN A 3 -10.29 -25.04 36.13
C GLN A 3 -9.95 -25.56 34.72
N ASN A 4 -10.74 -26.52 34.22
CA ASN A 4 -10.57 -27.03 32.86
C ASN A 4 -10.99 -25.99 31.81
N ILE A 5 -11.96 -25.14 32.12
CA ILE A 5 -12.44 -24.09 31.21
C ILE A 5 -11.39 -22.99 31.07
N VAL A 6 -10.81 -22.52 32.18
CA VAL A 6 -9.74 -21.49 32.15
C VAL A 6 -8.52 -22.01 31.39
N PHE A 7 -8.11 -23.26 31.62
CA PHE A 7 -7.01 -23.87 30.90
C PHE A 7 -7.32 -24.02 29.40
N LEU A 8 -8.53 -24.48 29.05
CA LEU A 8 -8.96 -24.61 27.66
C LEU A 8 -9.01 -23.26 26.93
N LEU A 9 -9.56 -22.22 27.57
CA LEU A 9 -9.61 -20.85 27.03
C LEU A 9 -8.21 -20.28 26.86
N TRP A 10 -7.32 -20.49 27.82
CA TRP A 10 -5.93 -20.04 27.69
C TRP A 10 -5.21 -20.75 26.54
N HIS A 11 -5.36 -22.06 26.42
CA HIS A 11 -4.65 -22.84 25.39
C HIS A 11 -5.21 -22.63 23.98
N GLN A 12 -6.54 -22.51 23.85
CA GLN A 12 -7.20 -22.38 22.55
C GLN A 12 -7.38 -20.94 22.09
N LEU A 13 -7.37 -19.97 23.01
CA LEU A 13 -7.62 -18.57 22.69
C LEU A 13 -6.49 -17.65 23.16
N GLY A 14 -6.12 -17.70 24.44
CA GLY A 14 -5.10 -16.81 25.02
C GLY A 14 -3.74 -16.93 24.33
N TRP A 15 -3.21 -18.15 24.23
CA TRP A 15 -1.90 -18.41 23.64
C TRP A 15 -1.86 -18.12 22.12
N PRO A 16 -2.83 -18.56 21.30
CA PRO A 16 -2.87 -18.18 19.88
C PRO A 16 -3.00 -16.68 19.65
N LEU A 17 -3.82 -15.98 20.43
CA LEU A 17 -3.99 -14.52 20.30
C LEU A 17 -2.71 -13.77 20.68
N LEU A 18 -2.07 -14.14 21.80
CA LEU A 18 -0.81 -13.53 22.21
C LEU A 18 0.28 -13.74 21.16
N ARG A 19 0.37 -14.96 20.62
CA ARG A 19 1.29 -15.30 19.53
C ARG A 19 1.03 -14.42 18.30
N LEU A 20 -0.21 -14.32 17.84
CA LEU A 20 -0.58 -13.48 16.69
C LEU A 20 -0.24 -12.01 16.94
N LEU A 21 -0.58 -11.49 18.11
CA LEU A 21 -0.32 -10.10 18.47
C LEU A 21 1.18 -9.79 18.41
N ILE A 22 2.03 -10.66 18.98
CA ILE A 22 3.48 -10.50 18.91
C ILE A 22 3.97 -10.50 17.45
N PHE A 23 3.52 -11.44 16.61
CA PHE A 23 3.94 -11.50 15.21
C PHE A 23 3.46 -10.29 14.40
N ILE A 24 2.22 -9.84 14.61
CA ILE A 24 1.67 -8.65 13.95
C ILE A 24 2.44 -7.40 14.41
N SER A 25 2.68 -7.24 15.71
CA SER A 25 3.44 -6.10 16.24
C SER A 25 4.87 -6.06 15.68
N LEU A 26 5.57 -7.19 15.64
CA LEU A 26 6.90 -7.29 15.02
C LEU A 26 6.85 -6.97 13.53
N GLY A 27 5.87 -7.53 12.81
CA GLY A 27 5.69 -7.28 11.39
C GLY A 27 5.40 -5.81 11.09
N LEU A 28 4.52 -5.17 11.87
CA LEU A 28 4.22 -3.74 11.75
C LEU A 28 5.44 -2.89 12.08
N LEU A 29 6.25 -3.26 13.06
CA LEU A 29 7.49 -2.55 13.37
C LEU A 29 8.45 -2.60 12.17
N VAL A 30 8.61 -3.77 11.54
CA VAL A 30 9.41 -3.91 10.31
C VAL A 30 8.81 -3.10 9.15
N ALA A 31 7.48 -3.13 8.98
CA ALA A 31 6.78 -2.37 7.95
C ALA A 31 7.03 -0.86 8.09
N ASN A 32 6.87 -0.33 9.31
CA ASN A 32 7.12 1.08 9.61
C ASN A 32 8.61 1.45 9.39
N PHE A 33 9.53 0.54 9.69
CA PHE A 33 10.95 0.76 9.41
C PHE A 33 11.23 0.83 7.90
N ILE A 34 10.64 -0.06 7.10
CA ILE A 34 10.72 -0.03 5.63
C ILE A 34 10.15 1.29 5.09
N GLU A 35 9.03 1.74 5.65
CA GLU A 35 8.39 3.01 5.29
C GLU A 35 9.30 4.20 5.63
N ALA A 36 9.87 4.23 6.84
CA ALA A 36 10.82 5.25 7.28
C ALA A 36 12.10 5.30 6.41
N LEU A 37 12.50 4.18 5.80
CA LEU A 37 13.61 4.12 4.84
C LEU A 37 13.28 4.71 3.45
N ASN A 38 12.15 5.41 3.30
CA ASN A 38 11.66 6.00 2.04
C ASN A 38 11.46 4.95 0.93
N TRP A 39 10.90 3.79 1.26
CA TRP A 39 10.52 2.78 0.26
C TRP A 39 9.63 3.35 -0.86
N THR A 40 8.74 4.28 -0.51
CA THR A 40 7.87 5.02 -1.44
C THR A 40 8.66 5.73 -2.55
N ARG A 41 9.81 6.34 -2.22
CA ARG A 41 10.70 6.97 -3.19
C ARG A 41 11.31 5.94 -4.15
N LYS A 42 11.67 4.75 -3.66
CA LYS A 42 12.18 3.67 -4.53
C LYS A 42 11.10 3.18 -5.48
N MET A 43 9.87 3.04 -5.01
CA MET A 43 8.72 2.70 -5.88
C MET A 43 8.45 3.76 -6.93
N ALA A 44 8.51 5.05 -6.57
CA ALA A 44 8.39 6.14 -7.54
C ALA A 44 9.44 6.04 -8.67
N VAL A 45 10.68 5.63 -8.36
CA VAL A 45 11.73 5.39 -9.37
C VAL A 45 11.41 4.19 -10.26
N VAL A 46 10.93 3.08 -9.69
CA VAL A 46 10.50 1.88 -10.45
C VAL A 46 9.30 2.19 -11.34
N ALA A 47 8.48 3.15 -10.96
CA ALA A 47 7.29 3.52 -11.71
C ALA A 47 7.55 4.60 -12.79
N ARG A 48 8.75 5.22 -12.82
CA ARG A 48 9.20 6.10 -13.92
C ARG A 48 9.18 5.46 -15.32
N PRO A 49 9.63 4.21 -15.55
CA PRO A 49 9.47 3.59 -16.86
C PRO A 49 8.01 3.48 -17.27
N LEU A 50 7.09 3.22 -16.33
CA LEU A 50 5.66 3.10 -16.61
C LEU A 50 5.08 4.42 -17.16
N THR A 51 5.43 5.56 -16.54
CA THR A 51 5.02 6.88 -17.05
C THR A 51 5.65 7.21 -18.39
N ARG A 52 6.88 6.74 -18.64
CA ARG A 52 7.58 6.93 -19.92
C ARG A 52 6.99 6.09 -21.06
N PHE A 53 6.56 4.87 -20.79
CA PHE A 53 5.88 4.02 -21.79
C PHE A 53 4.49 4.56 -22.18
N GLY A 54 3.82 5.29 -21.29
CA GLY A 54 2.49 5.84 -21.54
C GLY A 54 2.43 7.12 -22.39
N HIS A 55 3.57 7.70 -22.79
CA HIS A 55 3.64 9.02 -23.44
C HIS A 55 2.81 10.10 -22.70
N LEU A 56 2.71 9.98 -21.38
CA LEU A 56 1.89 10.86 -20.56
C LEU A 56 2.55 12.24 -20.49
N SER A 57 1.73 13.30 -20.39
CA SER A 57 2.26 14.66 -20.25
C SER A 57 3.18 14.80 -19.02
N PRO A 58 4.07 15.79 -19.00
CA PRO A 58 4.93 16.06 -17.84
C PRO A 58 4.14 16.22 -16.53
N VAL A 59 2.96 16.84 -16.59
CA VAL A 59 2.09 17.08 -15.44
C VAL A 59 1.50 15.77 -14.91
N THR A 60 1.05 14.89 -15.80
CA THR A 60 0.60 13.54 -15.45
C THR A 60 1.71 12.72 -14.79
N GLY A 61 2.93 12.75 -15.32
CA GLY A 61 4.07 12.04 -14.73
C GLY A 61 4.45 12.57 -13.34
N ALA A 62 4.34 13.89 -13.14
CA ALA A 62 4.55 14.52 -11.85
C ALA A 62 3.45 14.16 -10.84
N ALA A 63 2.17 14.20 -11.25
CA ALA A 63 1.05 13.78 -10.42
C ALA A 63 1.16 12.30 -10.00
N PHE A 64 1.56 11.42 -10.92
CA PHE A 64 1.80 10.02 -10.61
C PHE A 64 2.94 9.80 -9.62
N SER A 65 4.02 10.59 -9.73
CA SER A 65 5.09 10.57 -8.73
C SER A 65 4.60 11.07 -7.37
N MET A 66 3.75 12.09 -7.36
CA MET A 66 3.14 12.65 -6.15
C MET A 66 2.20 11.65 -5.47
N ALA A 67 1.53 10.76 -6.22
CA ALA A 67 0.61 9.76 -5.68
C ALA A 67 1.28 8.74 -4.74
N PHE A 68 2.61 8.55 -4.84
CA PHE A 68 3.39 7.76 -3.87
C PHE A 68 3.62 8.46 -2.53
N PHE A 69 3.23 9.73 -2.39
CA PHE A 69 3.39 10.48 -1.14
C PHE A 69 2.05 11.04 -0.65
N SER A 70 1.23 11.56 -1.57
CA SER A 70 -0.08 12.13 -1.28
C SER A 70 -1.00 11.97 -2.49
N GLY A 71 -1.99 11.08 -2.37
CA GLY A 71 -3.03 10.92 -3.38
C GLY A 71 -3.87 12.19 -3.54
N VAL A 72 -4.10 12.94 -2.46
CA VAL A 72 -4.82 14.23 -2.52
C VAL A 72 -4.07 15.23 -3.39
N SER A 73 -2.77 15.42 -3.14
CA SER A 73 -1.94 16.36 -3.91
C SER A 73 -1.83 15.94 -5.38
N ALA A 74 -1.67 14.64 -5.65
CA ALA A 74 -1.67 14.11 -7.00
C ALA A 74 -2.97 14.40 -7.77
N ASN A 75 -4.12 14.21 -7.11
CA ASN A 75 -5.42 14.47 -7.71
C ASN A 75 -5.65 15.97 -7.93
N THR A 76 -5.21 16.83 -6.99
CA THR A 76 -5.25 18.28 -7.17
C THR A 76 -4.42 18.72 -8.39
N MET A 77 -3.21 18.17 -8.57
CA MET A 77 -2.38 18.47 -9.75
C MET A 77 -3.09 18.12 -11.05
N LEU A 78 -3.74 16.95 -11.13
CA LEU A 78 -4.50 16.54 -12.32
C LEU A 78 -5.74 17.42 -12.54
N ALA A 79 -6.46 17.78 -11.49
CA ALA A 79 -7.63 18.65 -11.57
C ALA A 79 -7.25 20.05 -12.08
N GLU A 80 -6.20 20.66 -11.52
CA GLU A 80 -5.70 21.96 -11.98
C GLU A 80 -5.22 21.92 -13.44
N ALA A 81 -4.50 20.88 -13.83
CA ALA A 81 -4.02 20.71 -15.20
C ALA A 81 -5.18 20.61 -16.20
N TYR A 82 -6.27 19.94 -15.80
CA TYR A 82 -7.47 19.83 -16.61
C TYR A 82 -8.23 21.16 -16.70
N GLU A 83 -8.37 21.89 -15.59
CA GLU A 83 -8.98 23.22 -15.56
C GLU A 83 -8.23 24.23 -16.45
N LYS A 84 -6.89 24.17 -16.44
CA LYS A 84 -6.02 24.97 -17.30
C LYS A 84 -5.96 24.49 -18.75
N LYS A 85 -6.68 23.42 -19.09
CA LYS A 85 -6.68 22.77 -20.42
C LYS A 85 -5.30 22.29 -20.88
N GLU A 86 -4.39 22.03 -19.95
CA GLU A 86 -3.06 21.44 -20.21
C GLU A 86 -3.16 19.95 -20.55
N ILE A 87 -4.18 19.27 -19.99
CA ILE A 87 -4.51 17.87 -20.29
C ILE A 87 -5.97 17.73 -20.72
N GLN A 88 -6.25 16.73 -21.55
CA GLN A 88 -7.61 16.43 -22.01
C GLN A 88 -8.35 15.50 -21.03
N LYS A 89 -9.68 15.46 -21.11
CA LYS A 89 -10.51 14.59 -20.24
C LYS A 89 -10.11 13.11 -20.29
N LYS A 90 -9.73 12.60 -21.47
CA LYS A 90 -9.27 11.22 -21.64
C LYS A 90 -7.98 10.96 -20.85
N GLU A 91 -7.03 11.90 -20.94
CA GLU A 91 -5.78 11.82 -20.20
C GLU A 91 -6.01 11.94 -18.70
N LEU A 92 -6.88 12.85 -18.24
CA LEU A 92 -7.26 12.96 -16.83
C LEU A 92 -7.77 11.63 -16.27
N ILE A 93 -8.72 10.99 -16.96
CA ILE A 93 -9.30 9.71 -16.52
C ILE A 93 -8.23 8.61 -16.45
N LEU A 94 -7.40 8.50 -17.50
CA LEU A 94 -6.36 7.47 -17.57
C LEU A 94 -5.29 7.67 -16.48
N SER A 95 -4.88 8.92 -16.28
CA SER A 95 -3.92 9.33 -15.25
C SER A 95 -4.44 9.06 -13.85
N ASN A 96 -5.70 9.37 -13.58
CA ASN A 96 -6.33 9.11 -12.29
C ASN A 96 -6.45 7.60 -12.01
N LEU A 97 -6.72 6.79 -13.03
CA LEU A 97 -6.72 5.33 -12.92
C LEU A 97 -5.32 4.81 -12.58
N PHE A 98 -4.27 5.32 -13.26
CA PHE A 98 -2.90 4.96 -12.94
C PHE A 98 -2.46 5.41 -11.55
N ASN A 99 -2.86 6.61 -11.09
CA ASN A 99 -2.55 7.13 -9.74
C ASN A 99 -3.12 6.26 -8.61
N SER A 100 -4.15 5.47 -8.90
CA SER A 100 -4.69 4.52 -7.92
C SER A 100 -3.72 3.38 -7.63
N LEU A 101 -2.86 2.99 -8.59
CA LEU A 101 -1.88 1.93 -8.39
C LEU A 101 -0.85 2.29 -7.29
N PRO A 102 -0.10 3.41 -7.36
CA PRO A 102 0.80 3.85 -6.30
C PRO A 102 0.19 3.81 -4.90
N THR A 103 -1.07 4.24 -4.78
CA THR A 103 -1.81 4.29 -3.51
C THR A 103 -1.96 2.89 -2.89
N TYR A 104 -2.25 1.86 -3.69
CA TYR A 104 -2.29 0.48 -3.18
C TYR A 104 -0.91 -0.02 -2.74
N PHE A 105 0.16 0.36 -3.46
CA PHE A 105 1.53 -0.04 -3.11
C PHE A 105 1.99 0.51 -1.75
N LEU A 106 1.44 1.63 -1.29
CA LEU A 106 1.74 2.21 0.03
C LEU A 106 1.33 1.28 1.17
N HIS A 107 0.25 0.54 0.99
CA HIS A 107 -0.27 -0.35 2.03
C HIS A 107 0.27 -1.78 1.93
N LEU A 108 1.06 -2.11 0.90
CA LEU A 108 1.58 -3.47 0.73
C LEU A 108 2.45 -3.96 1.90
N PRO A 109 3.42 -3.18 2.43
CA PRO A 109 4.24 -3.66 3.54
C PRO A 109 3.38 -3.99 4.76
N THR A 110 2.52 -3.06 5.18
CA THR A 110 1.65 -3.24 6.34
C THR A 110 0.65 -4.37 6.14
N THR A 111 0.01 -4.45 4.97
CA THR A 111 -0.93 -5.53 4.63
C THR A 111 -0.25 -6.89 4.63
N PHE A 112 0.98 -7.00 4.07
CA PHE A 112 1.76 -8.24 4.10
C PHE A 112 2.07 -8.68 5.52
N PHE A 113 2.57 -7.77 6.34
CA PHE A 113 2.96 -8.10 7.70
C PHE A 113 1.78 -8.37 8.65
N ILE A 114 0.57 -7.89 8.32
CA ILE A 114 -0.67 -8.29 9.02
C ILE A 114 -1.16 -9.66 8.55
N THR A 115 -1.17 -9.92 7.24
CA THR A 115 -1.75 -11.14 6.67
C THR A 115 -0.85 -12.36 6.79
N ALA A 116 0.47 -12.20 6.72
CA ALA A 116 1.41 -13.32 6.81
C ALA A 116 1.29 -14.12 8.13
N PRO A 117 1.12 -13.51 9.32
CA PRO A 117 0.83 -14.25 10.56
C PRO A 117 -0.51 -15.02 10.54
N LEU A 118 -1.51 -14.53 9.79
CA LEU A 118 -2.86 -15.11 9.74
C LEU A 118 -2.94 -16.29 8.77
N ILE A 119 -2.47 -16.09 7.53
CA ILE A 119 -2.64 -17.05 6.43
C ILE A 119 -1.31 -17.64 5.92
N LYS A 120 -0.20 -17.35 6.60
CA LYS A 120 1.14 -17.89 6.29
C LYS A 120 1.54 -17.61 4.85
N GLY A 121 2.02 -18.62 4.11
CA GLY A 121 2.46 -18.49 2.73
C GLY A 121 1.36 -18.05 1.75
N ALA A 122 0.07 -18.24 2.09
CA ALA A 122 -1.02 -17.75 1.27
C ALA A 122 -1.05 -16.22 1.19
N ALA A 123 -0.43 -15.50 2.15
CA ALA A 123 -0.28 -14.05 2.08
C ALA A 123 0.53 -13.59 0.87
N ILE A 124 1.53 -14.37 0.45
CA ILE A 124 2.33 -14.05 -0.75
C ILE A 124 1.45 -14.10 -2.00
N ILE A 125 0.63 -15.15 -2.12
CA ILE A 125 -0.28 -15.33 -3.26
C ILE A 125 -1.38 -14.25 -3.23
N TYR A 126 -1.98 -14.01 -2.06
CA TYR A 126 -3.04 -13.02 -1.89
C TYR A 126 -2.61 -11.59 -2.24
N ILE A 127 -1.36 -11.24 -1.94
CA ILE A 127 -0.82 -9.89 -2.17
C ILE A 127 -0.22 -9.73 -3.57
N GLY A 128 0.21 -10.84 -4.18
CA GLY A 128 0.76 -10.84 -5.54
C GLY A 128 -0.29 -10.87 -6.65
N LEU A 129 -1.57 -11.09 -6.31
CA LEU A 129 -2.73 -11.12 -7.22
C LEU A 129 -3.35 -9.72 -7.36
#